data_AF-A0A940Q6S6-F1
#
_entry.id   AF-A0A940Q6S6-F1
#
_cell.length_a   1.000
_cell.length_b   1.000
_cell.length_c   1.000
_cell.angle_alpha   90.00
_cell.angle_beta   90.00
_cell.angle_gamma   90.00
#
_symmetry.space_group_name_H-M   'P 1'
#
loop_
_entity.id
_entity.type
_entity.pdbx_description
1 polymer ?
#
loop_
_entity_poly.entity_id
_entity_poly.type
_entity_poly.pdbx_seq_one_letter_code
_entity_poly.pdbx_strand_id
1 'polypeptide(L)'
;MRKILAICCVTSSLAVGGLLIYNSYRVTQFQTDTKLAMLVFIPSFIVLYWLGLLYDHLSVKDGKAVIRKPYRKILKGIYLANLLVVLAVWIYVLYNHTYFFGNMMTRNVWGGDKLW
;
A
#
# COMPACT_ATOMS: atom_id res chain seq x y z
N MET A 1 -15.27 4.47 -24.68
CA MET A 1 -15.06 5.01 -23.31
C MET A 1 -14.61 3.98 -22.28
N ARG A 2 -15.30 2.84 -22.05
CA ARG A 2 -14.95 1.88 -20.98
C ARG A 2 -13.51 1.34 -20.99
N LYS A 3 -12.93 1.10 -22.17
CA LYS A 3 -11.52 0.68 -22.30
C LYS A 3 -10.54 1.75 -21.80
N ILE A 4 -10.80 3.02 -22.11
CA ILE A 4 -10.00 4.17 -21.65
C ILE A 4 -10.14 4.29 -20.13
N LEU A 5 -11.37 4.19 -19.61
CA LEU A 5 -11.63 4.23 -18.16
C LEU A 5 -10.90 3.11 -17.40
N ALA A 6 -10.86 1.89 -17.97
CA ALA A 6 -10.14 0.77 -17.38
C ALA A 6 -8.62 0.98 -17.39
N ILE A 7 -8.06 1.55 -18.47
CA ILE A 7 -6.64 1.93 -18.53
C ILE A 7 -6.33 3.00 -17.48
N CYS A 8 -7.15 4.05 -17.37
CA CYS A 8 -7.01 5.08 -16.36
C CYS A 8 -7.05 4.51 -14.94
N CYS A 9 -7.95 3.56 -14.68
CA CYS A 9 -8.07 2.91 -13.38
C CYS A 9 -6.79 2.15 -13.00
N VAL A 10 -6.17 1.49 -13.97
CA VAL A 10 -4.92 0.73 -13.79
C VAL A 10 -3.74 1.67 -13.59
N THR A 11 -3.60 2.72 -14.40
CA THR A 11 -2.52 3.70 -14.22
C THR A 11 -2.66 4.46 -12.90
N SER A 12 -3.87 4.83 -12.48
CA SER A 12 -4.12 5.39 -11.16
C SER A 12 -3.75 4.42 -10.04
N SER A 13 -4.07 3.13 -10.17
CA SER A 13 -3.70 2.12 -9.16
C SER A 13 -2.18 1.95 -9.03
N LEU A 14 -1.44 2.01 -10.14
CA LEU A 14 0.02 1.98 -10.12
C LEU A 14 0.60 3.23 -9.48
N ALA A 15 0.05 4.42 -9.77
CA ALA A 15 0.49 5.68 -9.18
C ALA A 15 0.26 5.70 -7.65
N VAL A 16 -0.91 5.24 -7.19
CA VAL A 16 -1.23 5.14 -5.75
C VAL A 16 -0.33 4.11 -5.07
N GLY A 17 -0.07 2.96 -5.70
CA GLY A 17 0.88 1.97 -5.18
C GLY A 17 2.29 2.53 -5.02
N GLY A 18 2.79 3.26 -6.04
CA GLY A 18 4.09 3.93 -5.97
C GLY A 18 4.17 4.99 -4.88
N LEU A 19 3.10 5.79 -4.71
CA LEU A 19 3.01 6.79 -3.64
C LEU A 19 3.06 6.14 -2.25
N LEU A 20 2.40 5.00 -2.07
CA LEU A 20 2.41 4.25 -0.80
C LEU A 20 3.79 3.70 -0.47
N ILE A 21 4.51 3.16 -1.46
CA ILE A 21 5.89 2.69 -1.28
C ILE A 21 6.82 3.86 -0.94
N TYR A 22 6.69 4.99 -1.63
CA TYR A 22 7.49 6.19 -1.35
C TYR A 22 7.25 6.74 0.06
N ASN A 23 5.99 6.82 0.49
CA ASN A 23 5.67 7.24 1.86
C ASN A 23 6.21 6.25 2.89
N SER A 24 6.18 4.94 2.60
CA SER A 24 6.77 3.92 3.47
C SER A 24 8.28 4.10 3.62
N TYR A 25 8.98 4.39 2.51
CA TYR A 25 10.41 4.71 2.52
C TYR A 25 10.74 5.98 3.32
N ARG A 26 9.90 7.02 3.20
CA ARG A 26 10.06 8.27 3.95
C ARG A 26 9.97 8.02 5.46
N VAL A 27 9.02 7.19 5.89
CA VAL A 27 8.82 6.86 7.31
C VAL A 27 10.00 6.12 7.88
N THR A 28 10.54 5.13 7.16
CA THR A 28 11.69 4.34 7.62
C THR A 28 12.99 5.14 7.67
N GLN A 29 13.23 6.05 6.71
CA GLN A 29 14.47 6.84 6.64
C GLN A 29 14.45 8.09 7.53
N PHE A 30 13.33 8.81 7.58
CA PHE A 30 13.26 10.12 8.25
C PHE A 30 12.58 10.05 9.62
N GLN A 31 12.31 8.85 10.16
CA GLN A 31 11.59 8.65 11.43
C GLN A 31 10.31 9.48 11.52
N THR A 32 9.59 9.59 10.40
CA THR A 32 8.36 10.40 10.36
C THR A 32 7.31 9.77 11.26
N ASP A 33 6.48 10.60 11.89
CA ASP A 33 5.50 10.14 12.87
C ASP A 33 4.59 9.04 12.27
N THR A 34 4.69 7.83 12.81
CA THR A 34 4.06 6.61 12.27
C THR A 34 2.53 6.75 12.21
N LYS A 35 1.96 7.60 13.08
CA LYS A 35 0.52 7.93 13.09
C LYS A 35 0.12 8.70 11.84
N LEU A 36 0.92 9.67 11.41
CA LEU A 36 0.68 10.46 10.21
C LEU A 36 0.81 9.60 8.96
N ALA A 37 1.76 8.65 8.97
CA ALA A 37 1.91 7.66 7.92
C ALA A 37 0.70 6.72 7.80
N MET A 38 0.15 6.23 8.93
CA MET A 38 -1.08 5.42 8.93
C MET A 38 -2.26 6.19 8.37
N LEU A 39 -2.37 7.48 8.72
CA LEU A 39 -3.44 8.36 8.26
C LEU A 39 -3.40 8.57 6.74
N VAL A 40 -2.24 8.46 6.10
CA VAL A 40 -2.10 8.49 4.63
C VAL A 40 -2.24 7.09 4.02
N PHE A 41 -1.73 6.05 4.69
CA PHE A 41 -1.73 4.69 4.16
C PHE A 41 -3.12 4.09 4.06
N ILE A 42 -3.90 4.13 5.14
CA ILE A 42 -5.24 3.53 5.20
C ILE A 42 -6.15 4.05 4.07
N PRO A 43 -6.36 5.38 3.90
CA PRO A 43 -7.21 5.86 2.83
C PRO A 43 -6.64 5.57 1.44
N SER A 44 -5.32 5.63 1.26
CA SER A 44 -4.69 5.30 -0.03
C SER A 44 -4.84 3.82 -0.38
N PHE A 45 -4.73 2.93 0.60
CA PHE A 45 -4.94 1.49 0.42
C PHE A 45 -6.40 1.16 0.09
N ILE A 46 -7.35 1.86 0.74
CA ILE A 46 -8.78 1.78 0.40
C ILE A 46 -8.99 2.25 -1.05
N VAL A 47 -8.45 3.40 -1.45
CA VAL A 47 -8.57 3.89 -2.83
C VAL A 47 -7.98 2.90 -3.82
N LEU A 48 -6.81 2.32 -3.52
CA LEU A 48 -6.21 1.26 -4.33
C LEU A 48 -7.21 0.12 -4.50
N TYR A 49 -7.72 -0.44 -3.39
CA TYR A 49 -8.72 -1.52 -3.35
C TYR A 49 -9.95 -1.22 -4.22
N TRP A 50 -10.52 -0.03 -4.08
CA TRP A 50 -11.69 0.42 -4.84
C TRP A 50 -11.43 0.54 -6.33
N LEU A 51 -10.24 1.00 -6.74
CA LEU A 51 -9.84 1.02 -8.15
C LEU A 51 -9.78 -0.41 -8.73
N GLY A 52 -9.32 -1.39 -7.94
CA GLY A 52 -9.35 -2.80 -8.34
C GLY A 52 -10.77 -3.32 -8.60
N LEU A 53 -11.70 -3.03 -7.69
CA LEU A 53 -13.11 -3.40 -7.86
C LEU A 53 -13.76 -2.70 -9.06
N LEU A 54 -13.47 -1.40 -9.24
CA LEU A 54 -13.98 -0.61 -10.35
C LEU A 54 -13.45 -1.15 -11.69
N TYR A 55 -12.18 -1.53 -11.77
CA TYR A 55 -11.62 -2.20 -12.94
C TYR A 55 -12.36 -3.50 -13.26
N ASP A 56 -12.63 -4.34 -12.25
CA ASP A 56 -13.30 -5.62 -12.47
C ASP A 56 -14.74 -5.41 -13.00
N HIS A 57 -15.46 -4.43 -12.44
CA HIS A 57 -16.78 -4.00 -12.94
C HIS A 57 -16.73 -3.40 -14.35
N LEU A 58 -15.71 -2.60 -14.68
CA LEU A 58 -15.55 -2.02 -16.01
C LEU A 58 -15.15 -3.07 -17.07
N SER A 59 -14.51 -4.16 -16.65
CA SER A 59 -14.03 -5.23 -17.51
C SER A 59 -15.14 -6.15 -18.02
N VAL A 60 -16.30 -6.16 -17.37
CA VAL A 60 -17.48 -6.98 -17.71
C VAL A 60 -18.69 -6.07 -17.94
N LYS A 61 -19.38 -6.20 -19.08
CA LYS A 61 -20.66 -5.52 -19.33
C LYS A 61 -21.67 -6.56 -19.83
N ASP A 62 -22.82 -6.66 -19.17
CA ASP A 62 -23.93 -7.54 -19.58
C ASP A 62 -23.48 -9.00 -19.83
N GLY A 63 -22.59 -9.53 -18.98
CA GLY A 63 -22.01 -10.86 -19.11
C GLY A 63 -20.93 -11.02 -20.21
N LYS A 64 -20.71 -9.99 -21.04
CA LYS A 64 -19.69 -9.98 -22.09
C LYS A 64 -18.42 -9.28 -21.61
N ALA A 65 -17.27 -9.92 -21.82
CA ALA A 65 -15.98 -9.35 -21.47
C ALA A 65 -15.63 -8.19 -22.42
N VAL A 66 -15.52 -6.98 -21.90
CA VAL A 66 -15.15 -5.76 -22.66
C VAL A 66 -13.64 -5.77 -22.97
N ILE A 67 -12.87 -6.38 -22.07
CA ILE A 67 -11.43 -6.59 -22.19
C ILE A 67 -11.20 -8.08 -22.50
N ARG A 68 -10.27 -8.37 -23.42
CA ARG A 68 -9.88 -9.76 -23.73
C ARG A 68 -9.45 -10.50 -22.45
N LYS A 69 -10.01 -11.70 -22.23
CA LYS A 69 -9.73 -12.57 -21.07
C LYS A 69 -8.25 -12.64 -20.64
N PRO A 70 -7.25 -12.83 -21.53
CA PRO A 70 -5.85 -12.91 -21.11
C PRO A 70 -5.36 -11.62 -20.46
N TYR A 71 -5.68 -10.46 -21.02
CA TYR A 71 -5.27 -9.17 -20.45
C TYR A 71 -5.92 -8.93 -19.10
N ARG A 72 -7.22 -9.27 -18.93
CA ARG A 72 -7.88 -9.16 -17.62
C ARG A 72 -7.18 -10.00 -16.55
N LYS A 73 -6.75 -11.23 -16.88
CA LYS A 73 -6.04 -12.11 -15.95
C LYS A 73 -4.67 -11.55 -15.56
N ILE A 74 -3.92 -11.04 -16.54
CA ILE A 74 -2.61 -10.40 -16.30
C ILE A 74 -2.77 -9.17 -15.42
N LEU A 75 -3.68 -8.26 -15.76
CA LEU A 75 -3.89 -7.03 -15.00
C LEU A 75 -4.39 -7.30 -13.58
N LYS A 76 -5.28 -8.27 -13.39
CA LYS A 76 -5.71 -8.70 -12.05
C LYS A 76 -4.54 -9.28 -11.25
N GLY A 77 -3.65 -10.03 -11.90
CA GLY A 77 -2.43 -10.55 -11.29
C GLY A 77 -1.47 -9.44 -10.86
N ILE A 78 -1.19 -8.47 -11.73
CA ILE A 78 -0.35 -7.30 -11.42
C ILE A 78 -0.94 -6.51 -10.26
N TYR A 79 -2.26 -6.30 -10.28
CA TYR A 79 -2.96 -5.59 -9.24
C TYR A 79 -2.87 -6.30 -7.88
N LEU A 80 -3.10 -7.61 -7.85
CA LEU A 80 -2.97 -8.42 -6.64
C LEU A 80 -1.53 -8.40 -6.11
N ALA A 81 -0.53 -8.52 -6.99
CA ALA A 81 0.87 -8.44 -6.63
C ALA A 81 1.22 -7.06 -6.03
N ASN A 82 0.74 -5.97 -6.63
CA ASN A 82 0.95 -4.63 -6.11
C ASN A 82 0.34 -4.46 -4.70
N LEU A 83 -0.86 -4.99 -4.49
CA LEU A 83 -1.55 -4.94 -3.20
C LEU A 83 -0.80 -5.72 -2.12
N LEU A 84 -0.28 -6.90 -2.46
CA LEU A 84 0.54 -7.73 -1.57
C LEU A 84 1.89 -7.07 -1.24
N VAL A 85 2.55 -6.47 -2.23
CA VAL A 85 3.82 -5.75 -2.03
C VAL A 85 3.61 -4.56 -1.10
N VAL A 86 2.59 -3.75 -1.35
CA VAL A 86 2.25 -2.60 -0.49
C VAL A 86 1.94 -3.05 0.93
N LEU A 87 1.21 -4.16 1.11
CA LEU A 87 0.91 -4.73 2.42
C LEU A 87 2.19 -5.21 3.13
N ALA A 88 3.05 -5.95 2.43
CA ALA A 88 4.30 -6.47 2.98
C ALA A 88 5.26 -5.36 3.40
N VAL A 89 5.40 -4.32 2.58
CA VAL A 89 6.19 -3.13 2.91
C VAL A 89 5.66 -2.46 4.18
N TRP A 90 4.34 -2.35 4.33
CA TRP A 90 3.76 -1.75 5.52
C TRP A 90 3.89 -2.59 6.78
N ILE A 91 3.75 -3.92 6.68
CA ILE A 91 4.03 -4.83 7.79
C ILE A 91 5.49 -4.66 8.25
N TYR A 92 6.43 -4.54 7.30
CA TYR A 92 7.84 -4.29 7.61
C TYR A 92 8.07 -2.94 8.31
N VAL A 93 7.40 -1.87 7.86
CA VAL A 93 7.45 -0.54 8.52
C VAL A 93 6.95 -0.63 9.96
N LEU A 94 5.81 -1.29 10.19
CA LEU A 94 5.24 -1.48 11.52
C LEU A 94 6.16 -2.31 12.42
N TYR A 95 6.70 -3.41 11.90
CA TYR A 95 7.62 -4.26 12.64
C TYR A 95 8.84 -3.45 13.11
N ASN A 96 9.48 -2.71 12.22
CA ASN A 96 10.65 -1.89 12.58
C ASN A 96 10.31 -0.80 13.60
N HIS A 97 9.19 -0.10 13.47
CA HIS A 97 8.77 0.88 14.47
C HIS A 97 8.46 0.25 15.83
N THR A 98 7.81 -0.91 15.85
CA THR A 98 7.48 -1.63 17.09
C THR A 98 8.74 -2.11 17.81
N TYR A 99 9.71 -2.66 17.07
CA TYR A 99 11.00 -3.08 17.63
C TYR A 99 11.83 -1.89 18.11
N PHE A 100 11.82 -0.77 17.39
CA PHE A 100 12.55 0.43 17.79
C PHE A 100 11.96 1.07 19.05
N PHE A 101 10.62 1.18 19.14
CA PHE A 101 9.95 1.64 20.36
C PHE A 101 10.14 0.67 21.53
N GLY A 102 10.07 -0.64 21.28
CA GLY A 102 10.35 -1.67 22.30
C GLY A 102 11.76 -1.56 22.86
N ASN A 103 12.77 -1.36 22.00
CA ASN A 103 14.17 -1.18 22.43
C ASN A 103 14.45 0.15 23.14
N MET A 104 13.75 1.23 22.77
CA MET A 104 13.85 2.51 23.49
C MET A 104 13.21 2.44 24.88
N MET A 105 12.05 1.80 25.00
CA MET A 105 11.41 1.63 26.31
C MET A 105 12.23 0.72 27.22
N THR A 106 12.80 -0.39 26.72
CA THR A 106 13.67 -1.24 27.54
C THR A 106 14.98 -0.55 27.90
N ARG A 107 15.58 0.27 27.02
CA ARG A 107 16.76 1.09 27.39
C ARG A 107 16.45 2.16 28.43
N ASN A 108 15.26 2.76 28.44
CA ASN A 108 14.90 3.76 29.46
C ASN A 108 14.47 3.11 30.79
N VAL A 109 13.93 1.88 30.75
CA VAL A 109 13.53 1.13 31.94
C VAL A 109 14.71 0.41 32.60
N TRP A 110 15.72 -0.01 31.83
CA TRP A 110 16.92 -0.72 32.34
C TRP A 110 18.21 0.11 32.26
N GLY A 111 18.17 1.32 31.71
CA GLY A 111 19.30 2.26 31.58
C GLY A 111 19.14 3.53 32.41
N GLY A 112 18.20 3.54 33.36
CA GLY A 112 18.33 4.39 34.54
C GLY A 112 19.54 3.90 35.35
N ASP A 113 20.38 4.83 35.75
CA ASP A 113 21.52 4.65 36.66
C ASP A 113 22.82 4.10 36.06
N LYS A 114 23.51 4.90 35.22
CA LYS A 114 24.96 5.19 35.38
C LYS A 114 25.30 6.58 34.80
N LEU A 115 24.84 7.63 35.47
CA LEU A 115 25.39 8.98 35.38
C LEU A 115 25.78 9.43 36.80
N TRP A 116 26.77 8.76 37.37
CA TRP A 116 27.64 9.23 38.45
C TRP A 116 29.03 8.65 38.20
#